data_AF-A0A7X4FE92-F1
#
_entry.id   AF-A0A7X4FE92-F1
#
_cell.length_a   1.000
_cell.length_b   1.000
_cell.length_c   1.000
_cell.angle_alpha   90.00
_cell.angle_beta   90.00
_cell.angle_gamma   90.00
#
_symmetry.space_group_name_H-M   'P 1'
#
loop_
_entity.id
_entity.type
_entity.pdbx_description
1 polymer ?
#
loop_
_entity_poly.entity_id
_entity_poly.type
_entity_poly.pdbx_seq_one_letter_code
_entity_poly.pdbx_strand_id
1 'polypeptide(L)'
;MKRRNSQNLFFSIPARLGNRAYRVWMRITVVLFIAAFVGNGCTALQEAQQRREKRILEERNAGSLMLRPSNATIEIRQPDALYSTSDHYTLTFAKDLYGHPELDSAEERESFARSALGYMESLYDAMNRLFGFRPQHKIHVTLHDIYQGTRLAATTTTNYRYGFQNGRYLKFVNGIKMDFPLAMYEKHGVRAHELTHAFTNIYFLPVWFSEGIAVLIQTEYAQGGTHPKFDSLKGDLRVDLDGVNQLENWGGHLDGGPLTQWRYRYSYTLVSELRERYGNDFYIKVFELMEADALHQRLEGKMRTSFLVYYLSKAAGEDLVPFFTELQFKVRSLTKEDILKQIDEMNSQIRRQP
;
A
#
# COMPACT_ATOMS: atom_id res chain seq x y z
N MET A 1 8.96 39.42 83.64
CA MET A 1 9.07 40.80 83.13
C MET A 1 8.91 40.72 81.62
N LYS A 2 7.99 41.37 80.89
CA LYS A 2 7.00 42.41 81.18
C LYS A 2 5.91 42.25 80.11
N ARG A 3 4.66 42.35 80.54
CA ARG A 3 3.46 42.51 79.70
C ARG A 3 3.61 43.74 78.78
N ARG A 4 2.97 43.69 77.61
CA ARG A 4 2.23 44.85 77.08
C ARG A 4 0.98 44.39 76.33
N ASN A 5 -0.15 44.69 76.96
CA ASN A 5 -1.49 44.78 76.39
C ASN A 5 -1.62 46.06 75.57
N SER A 6 -2.37 45.99 74.47
CA SER A 6 -3.32 47.00 73.98
C SER A 6 -3.75 46.57 72.57
N GLN A 7 -5.00 46.63 72.11
CA GLN A 7 -6.32 46.93 72.67
C GLN A 7 -7.28 46.59 71.51
N ASN A 8 -8.49 46.16 71.84
CA ASN A 8 -9.53 45.84 70.87
C ASN A 8 -9.97 47.06 70.06
N LEU A 9 -10.29 46.86 68.78
CA LEU A 9 -11.38 47.58 68.12
C LEU A 9 -12.18 46.58 67.30
N PHE A 10 -13.26 46.15 67.94
CA PHE A 10 -14.38 45.45 67.33
C PHE A 10 -14.98 46.34 66.25
N PHE A 11 -14.96 45.87 65.00
CA PHE A 11 -16.04 46.15 64.06
C PHE A 11 -16.74 44.82 63.77
N SER A 12 -17.93 44.68 64.35
CA SER A 12 -18.89 43.64 64.06
C SER A 12 -19.47 43.84 62.66
N ILE A 13 -19.24 42.88 61.76
CA ILE A 13 -20.03 42.67 60.54
C ILE A 13 -20.60 41.25 60.62
N PRO A 14 -21.89 41.04 60.33
CA PRO A 14 -22.62 39.87 60.81
C PRO A 14 -22.18 38.59 60.09
N ALA A 15 -21.78 37.60 60.90
CA ALA A 15 -21.71 36.20 60.52
C ALA A 15 -23.13 35.69 60.24
N ARG A 16 -23.61 35.84 59.00
CA ARG A 16 -24.71 35.04 58.41
C ARG A 16 -24.94 35.45 56.96
N LEU A 17 -24.02 35.07 56.08
CA LEU A 17 -24.18 34.85 54.64
C LEU A 17 -22.78 34.59 54.10
N GLY A 18 -22.42 33.34 53.82
CA GLY A 18 -21.09 33.11 53.23
C GLY A 18 -20.75 31.68 52.86
N ASN A 19 -21.30 30.68 53.56
CA ASN A 19 -20.94 29.29 53.28
C ASN A 19 -21.67 28.72 52.04
N ARG A 20 -22.84 29.28 51.67
CA ARG A 20 -23.54 28.94 50.41
C ARG A 20 -22.97 29.68 49.21
N ALA A 21 -22.76 31.00 49.31
CA ALA A 21 -22.24 31.81 48.21
C ALA A 21 -20.82 31.37 47.80
N TYR A 22 -19.95 31.05 48.76
CA TYR A 22 -18.60 30.54 48.49
C TYR A 22 -18.61 29.14 47.85
N ARG A 23 -19.49 28.23 48.31
CA ARG A 23 -19.66 26.89 47.68
C ARG A 23 -20.24 26.98 46.27
N VAL A 24 -21.16 27.92 46.03
CA VAL A 24 -21.73 28.16 44.69
C VAL A 24 -20.66 28.73 43.77
N TRP A 25 -19.89 29.73 44.22
CA TRP A 25 -18.76 30.27 43.45
C TRP A 25 -17.72 29.21 43.13
N MET A 26 -17.28 28.41 44.12
CA MET A 26 -16.31 27.33 43.90
C MET A 26 -16.83 26.27 42.93
N ARG A 27 -18.12 25.91 42.98
CA ARG A 27 -18.74 25.00 42.00
C ARG A 27 -18.78 25.60 40.60
N ILE A 28 -19.09 26.89 40.48
CA ILE A 28 -19.06 27.60 39.18
C ILE A 28 -17.64 27.63 38.63
N THR A 29 -16.62 27.93 39.44
CA THR A 29 -15.22 27.96 38.99
C THR A 29 -14.74 26.57 38.55
N VAL A 30 -15.08 25.50 39.30
CA VAL A 30 -14.74 24.12 38.91
C VAL A 30 -15.44 23.71 37.61
N VAL A 31 -16.72 24.07 37.43
CA VAL A 31 -17.45 23.80 36.17
C VAL A 31 -16.85 24.57 35.00
N LEU A 32 -16.43 25.83 35.20
CA LEU A 32 -15.76 26.63 34.17
C LEU A 32 -14.38 26.08 33.82
N PHE A 33 -13.60 25.61 34.80
CA PHE A 33 -12.31 24.95 34.55
C PHE A 33 -12.49 23.62 33.79
N ILE A 34 -13.47 22.80 34.16
CA ILE A 34 -13.79 21.56 33.45
C ILE A 34 -14.27 21.86 32.02
N ALA A 35 -15.14 22.86 31.84
CA ALA A 35 -15.62 23.27 30.52
C ALA A 35 -14.48 23.83 29.63
N ALA A 36 -13.54 24.59 30.20
CA ALA A 36 -12.37 25.07 29.50
C ALA A 36 -11.39 23.94 29.13
N PHE A 37 -11.19 22.94 30.00
CA PHE A 37 -10.34 21.78 29.70
C PHE A 37 -10.96 20.85 28.65
N VAL A 38 -12.26 20.61 28.71
CA VAL A 38 -12.98 19.77 27.73
C VAL A 38 -13.11 20.49 26.38
N GLY A 39 -13.42 21.80 26.39
CA GLY A 39 -13.54 22.61 25.17
C GLY A 39 -12.21 22.76 24.43
N ASN A 40 -11.11 23.07 25.14
CA ASN A 40 -9.78 23.19 24.53
C ASN A 40 -9.14 21.84 24.15
N GLY A 41 -9.48 20.76 24.87
CA GLY A 41 -9.03 19.41 24.55
C GLY A 41 -9.66 18.87 23.27
N CYS A 42 -10.95 19.12 23.04
CA CYS A 42 -11.64 18.74 21.81
C CYS A 42 -11.16 19.53 20.59
N THR A 43 -10.90 20.84 20.72
CA THR A 43 -10.36 21.65 19.62
C THR A 43 -8.93 21.30 19.28
N ALA A 44 -8.05 21.08 20.28
CA ALA A 44 -6.68 20.65 20.04
C ALA A 44 -6.60 19.26 19.38
N LEU A 45 -7.48 18.33 19.77
CA LEU A 45 -7.59 17.01 19.13
C LEU A 45 -8.07 17.13 17.68
N GLN A 46 -9.10 17.95 17.43
CA GLN A 46 -9.65 18.18 16.10
C GLN A 46 -8.64 18.89 15.18
N GLU A 47 -7.91 19.88 15.68
CA GLU A 47 -6.81 20.53 14.95
C GLU A 47 -5.68 19.54 14.64
N ALA A 48 -5.33 18.66 15.58
CA ALA A 48 -4.33 17.62 15.36
C ALA A 48 -4.78 16.61 14.30
N GLN A 49 -6.07 16.22 14.31
CA GLN A 49 -6.67 15.38 13.27
C GLN A 49 -6.66 16.07 11.91
N GLN A 50 -7.11 17.32 11.81
CA GLN A 50 -7.09 18.09 10.56
C GLN A 50 -5.67 18.28 10.01
N ARG A 51 -4.69 18.59 10.87
CA ARG A 51 -3.28 18.69 10.46
C ARG A 51 -2.73 17.35 9.98
N ARG A 52 -3.18 16.23 10.55
CA ARG A 52 -2.81 14.88 10.12
C ARG A 52 -3.44 14.55 8.76
N GLU A 53 -4.73 14.79 8.59
CA GLU A 53 -5.44 14.60 7.32
C GLU A 53 -4.84 15.45 6.20
N LYS A 54 -4.54 16.74 6.49
CA LYS A 54 -3.88 17.63 5.54
C LYS A 54 -2.50 17.10 5.13
N ARG A 55 -1.69 16.62 6.07
CA ARG A 55 -0.38 16.01 5.75
C ARG A 55 -0.52 14.74 4.90
N ILE A 56 -1.50 13.89 5.20
CA ILE A 56 -1.79 12.69 4.40
C ILE A 56 -2.18 13.11 2.97
N LEU A 57 -2.99 14.16 2.82
CA LEU A 57 -3.37 14.69 1.52
C LEU A 57 -2.19 15.29 0.76
N GLU A 58 -1.33 16.06 1.43
CA GLU A 58 -0.08 16.60 0.86
C GLU A 58 0.85 15.47 0.40
N GLU A 59 1.01 14.42 1.20
CA GLU A 59 1.80 13.23 0.85
C GLU A 59 1.22 12.49 -0.35
N ARG A 60 -0.11 12.35 -0.42
CA ARG A 60 -0.80 11.75 -1.58
C ARG A 60 -0.65 12.58 -2.85
N ASN A 61 -0.57 13.90 -2.72
CA ASN A 61 -0.42 14.82 -3.84
C ASN A 61 1.03 15.10 -4.24
N ALA A 62 2.02 14.59 -3.50
CA ALA A 62 3.42 14.90 -3.69
C ALA A 62 3.99 14.43 -5.05
N GLY A 63 3.29 13.56 -5.78
CA GLY A 63 3.73 13.05 -7.09
C GLY A 63 4.99 12.16 -7.02
N SER A 64 5.52 11.88 -5.83
CA SER A 64 6.69 11.04 -5.57
C SER A 64 6.56 10.28 -4.24
N LEU A 65 7.32 9.18 -4.07
CA LEU A 65 7.40 8.45 -2.80
C LEU A 65 8.19 9.27 -1.78
N MET A 66 7.49 9.80 -0.78
CA MET A 66 8.11 10.47 0.36
C MET A 66 8.62 9.45 1.38
N LEU A 67 9.86 8.99 1.17
CA LEU A 67 10.55 8.07 2.07
C LEU A 67 10.92 8.79 3.37
N ARG A 68 10.46 8.24 4.50
CA ARG A 68 10.85 8.69 5.83
C ARG A 68 11.79 7.64 6.42
N PRO A 69 12.82 8.04 7.19
CA PRO A 69 13.64 7.07 7.89
C PRO A 69 12.76 6.14 8.72
N SER A 70 12.91 4.84 8.49
CA SER A 70 12.23 3.83 9.30
C SER A 70 12.88 3.74 10.69
N ASN A 71 12.04 3.53 11.71
CA ASN A 71 12.46 3.17 13.06
C ASN A 71 12.35 1.66 13.33
N ALA A 72 12.19 0.85 12.28
CA ALA A 72 12.10 -0.60 12.38
C ALA A 72 13.35 -1.19 13.04
N THR A 73 13.14 -2.25 13.82
CA THR A 73 14.25 -2.95 14.47
C THR A 73 14.85 -3.94 13.48
N ILE A 74 16.15 -3.82 13.20
CA ILE A 74 16.86 -4.73 12.28
C ILE A 74 17.72 -5.69 13.08
N GLU A 75 17.35 -6.96 13.02
CA GLU A 75 18.07 -8.07 13.62
C GLU A 75 18.88 -8.82 12.55
N ILE A 76 20.16 -9.04 12.83
CA ILE A 76 21.10 -9.70 11.91
C ILE A 76 21.54 -10.99 12.56
N ARG A 77 21.38 -12.10 11.83
CA ARG A 77 21.75 -13.41 12.34
C ARG A 77 23.26 -13.59 12.29
N GLN A 78 23.87 -13.71 13.46
CA GLN A 78 25.29 -13.97 13.63
C GLN A 78 25.59 -15.49 13.57
N PRO A 79 26.84 -15.89 13.25
CA PRO A 79 28.01 -15.06 12.96
C PRO A 79 28.21 -14.68 11.49
N ASP A 80 27.43 -15.23 10.57
CA ASP A 80 27.70 -15.13 9.12
C ASP A 80 26.93 -14.01 8.41
N ALA A 81 25.93 -13.41 9.05
CA ALA A 81 25.04 -12.38 8.51
C ALA A 81 24.30 -12.80 7.21
N LEU A 82 24.11 -14.11 6.98
CA LEU A 82 23.43 -14.62 5.78
C LEU A 82 21.90 -14.42 5.80
N TYR A 83 21.35 -14.11 6.97
CA TYR A 83 19.93 -13.92 7.20
C TYR A 83 19.71 -12.72 8.13
N SER A 84 18.77 -11.85 7.79
CA SER A 84 18.39 -10.69 8.59
C SER A 84 16.89 -10.49 8.59
N THR A 85 16.35 -9.84 9.62
CA THR A 85 14.92 -9.58 9.75
C THR A 85 14.66 -8.16 10.22
N SER A 86 13.55 -7.60 9.75
CA SER A 86 12.97 -6.36 10.25
C SER A 86 11.48 -6.56 10.52
N ASP A 87 10.74 -5.49 10.83
CA ASP A 87 9.31 -5.53 11.16
C ASP A 87 8.48 -6.23 10.07
N HIS A 88 8.66 -5.85 8.80
CA HIS A 88 7.88 -6.34 7.67
C HIS A 88 8.65 -7.27 6.72
N TYR A 89 9.97 -7.41 6.87
CA TYR A 89 10.79 -8.17 5.93
C TYR A 89 11.68 -9.22 6.59
N THR A 90 12.05 -10.20 5.79
CA THR A 90 13.27 -10.99 6.00
C THR A 90 14.16 -10.84 4.78
N LEU A 91 15.47 -10.74 4.96
CA LEU A 91 16.46 -10.70 3.89
C LEU A 91 17.37 -11.94 3.98
N THR A 92 17.51 -12.66 2.87
CA THR A 92 18.38 -13.84 2.76
C THR A 92 19.34 -13.68 1.59
N PHE A 93 20.62 -13.99 1.81
CA PHE A 93 21.59 -14.13 0.72
C PHE A 93 21.58 -15.58 0.23
N ALA A 94 21.26 -15.79 -1.04
CA ALA A 94 21.28 -17.11 -1.65
C ALA A 94 22.71 -17.64 -1.79
N LYS A 95 22.84 -18.96 -1.95
CA LYS A 95 24.14 -19.65 -1.96
C LYS A 95 25.05 -19.22 -3.11
N ASP A 96 24.46 -18.81 -4.22
CA ASP A 96 25.18 -18.31 -5.40
C ASP A 96 25.81 -16.92 -5.19
N LEU A 97 25.45 -16.21 -4.11
CA LEU A 97 26.13 -14.98 -3.67
C LEU A 97 27.28 -15.25 -2.69
N TYR A 98 27.50 -16.50 -2.25
CA TYR A 98 28.55 -16.78 -1.28
C TYR A 98 29.92 -16.59 -1.95
N GLY A 99 30.74 -15.70 -1.40
CA GLY A 99 32.01 -15.31 -2.02
C GLY A 99 31.87 -14.23 -3.10
N HIS A 100 30.71 -13.58 -3.22
CA HIS A 100 30.58 -12.39 -4.07
C HIS A 100 31.49 -11.28 -3.53
N PRO A 101 32.32 -10.61 -4.35
CA PRO A 101 33.36 -9.70 -3.86
C PRO A 101 32.88 -8.56 -2.97
N GLU A 102 31.65 -8.10 -3.17
CA GLU A 102 31.03 -7.00 -2.40
C GLU A 102 30.31 -7.47 -1.12
N LEU A 103 30.21 -8.77 -0.91
CA LEU A 103 29.44 -9.41 0.17
C LEU A 103 30.21 -10.62 0.74
N ASP A 104 31.54 -10.61 0.66
CA ASP A 104 32.38 -11.76 0.99
C ASP A 104 32.52 -11.94 2.51
N SER A 105 32.60 -10.84 3.26
CA SER A 105 32.66 -10.85 4.72
C SER A 105 31.30 -10.72 5.39
N ALA A 106 31.22 -11.18 6.66
CA ALA A 106 30.00 -11.02 7.46
C ALA A 106 29.71 -9.55 7.76
N GLU A 107 30.74 -8.71 7.93
CA GLU A 107 30.62 -7.28 8.18
C GLU A 107 30.02 -6.52 6.99
N GLU A 108 30.43 -6.86 5.77
CA GLU A 108 29.85 -6.31 4.53
C GLU A 108 28.38 -6.69 4.39
N ARG A 109 28.05 -7.97 4.62
CA ARG A 109 26.65 -8.45 4.61
C ARG A 109 25.80 -7.78 5.68
N GLU A 110 26.34 -7.58 6.86
CA GLU A 110 25.67 -6.84 7.94
C GLU A 110 25.39 -5.40 7.54
N SER A 111 26.41 -4.67 7.08
CA SER A 111 26.28 -3.27 6.65
C SER A 111 25.25 -3.14 5.53
N PHE A 112 25.34 -4.01 4.52
CA PHE A 112 24.39 -4.09 3.42
C PHE A 112 22.97 -4.35 3.94
N ALA A 113 22.79 -5.36 4.81
CA ALA A 113 21.46 -5.73 5.32
C ALA A 113 20.80 -4.61 6.11
N ARG A 114 21.56 -3.85 6.93
CA ARG A 114 21.03 -2.68 7.65
C ARG A 114 20.52 -1.61 6.70
N SER A 115 21.31 -1.26 5.69
CA SER A 115 20.94 -0.26 4.69
C SER A 115 19.73 -0.72 3.87
N ALA A 116 19.78 -1.95 3.36
CA ALA A 116 18.75 -2.56 2.53
C ALA A 116 17.39 -2.65 3.24
N LEU A 117 17.36 -3.22 4.46
CA LEU A 117 16.13 -3.35 5.23
C LEU A 117 15.61 -1.98 5.69
N GLY A 118 16.48 -1.08 6.13
CA GLY A 118 16.06 0.29 6.50
C GLY A 118 15.38 1.03 5.34
N TYR A 119 15.93 0.89 4.13
CA TYR A 119 15.30 1.42 2.92
C TYR A 119 13.96 0.73 2.60
N MET A 120 13.90 -0.60 2.62
CA MET A 120 12.69 -1.36 2.28
C MET A 120 11.54 -1.10 3.26
N GLU A 121 11.84 -0.89 4.54
CA GLU A 121 10.85 -0.48 5.54
C GLU A 121 10.31 0.92 5.27
N SER A 122 11.19 1.86 4.95
CA SER A 122 10.80 3.22 4.56
C SER A 122 9.91 3.20 3.31
N LEU A 123 10.22 2.33 2.37
CA LEU A 123 9.46 2.11 1.15
C LEU A 123 8.11 1.44 1.44
N TYR A 124 8.06 0.44 2.32
CA TYR A 124 6.83 -0.20 2.76
C TYR A 124 5.84 0.80 3.33
N ASP A 125 6.30 1.71 4.20
CA ASP A 125 5.46 2.75 4.78
C ASP A 125 4.94 3.75 3.76
N ALA A 126 5.74 4.08 2.75
CA ALA A 126 5.29 4.90 1.62
C ALA A 126 4.22 4.18 0.79
N MET A 127 4.43 2.89 0.47
CA MET A 127 3.49 2.07 -0.29
C MET A 127 2.18 1.85 0.48
N ASN A 128 2.24 1.57 1.77
CA ASN A 128 1.05 1.46 2.62
C ASN A 128 0.20 2.75 2.61
N ARG A 129 0.83 3.92 2.64
CA ARG A 129 0.09 5.20 2.52
C ARG A 129 -0.57 5.38 1.15
N LEU A 130 0.06 4.86 0.10
CA LEU A 130 -0.43 4.92 -1.25
C LEU A 130 -1.56 3.92 -1.50
N PHE A 131 -1.42 2.66 -1.09
CA PHE A 131 -2.42 1.63 -1.33
C PHE A 131 -3.53 1.60 -0.28
N GLY A 132 -3.32 2.18 0.89
CA GLY A 132 -4.32 2.25 1.97
C GLY A 132 -4.50 0.96 2.76
N PHE A 133 -3.73 -0.09 2.48
CA PHE A 133 -3.75 -1.36 3.21
C PHE A 133 -2.34 -1.93 3.41
N ARG A 134 -2.22 -2.95 4.28
CA ARG A 134 -0.94 -3.60 4.64
C ARG A 134 -0.99 -5.09 4.38
N PRO A 135 -0.02 -5.66 3.64
CA PRO A 135 0.24 -7.09 3.71
C PRO A 135 0.47 -7.54 5.17
N GLN A 136 -0.27 -8.54 5.63
CA GLN A 136 -0.14 -9.02 7.01
C GLN A 136 1.07 -9.95 7.22
N HIS A 137 1.60 -10.53 6.14
CA HIS A 137 2.72 -11.46 6.18
C HIS A 137 4.03 -10.71 5.96
N LYS A 138 5.09 -11.16 6.64
CA LYS A 138 6.44 -10.71 6.30
C LYS A 138 6.75 -11.04 4.84
N ILE A 139 7.41 -10.10 4.18
CA ILE A 139 7.87 -10.23 2.80
C ILE A 139 9.28 -10.81 2.82
N HIS A 140 9.45 -11.96 2.20
CA HIS A 140 10.71 -12.68 2.16
C HIS A 140 11.52 -12.27 0.94
N VAL A 141 12.55 -11.44 1.14
CA VAL A 141 13.48 -11.01 0.10
C VAL A 141 14.66 -11.97 0.06
N THR A 142 14.92 -12.55 -1.11
CA THR A 142 16.11 -13.35 -1.36
C THR A 142 16.94 -12.68 -2.44
N LEU A 143 18.21 -12.42 -2.15
CA LEU A 143 19.18 -11.91 -3.10
C LEU A 143 19.96 -13.06 -3.73
N HIS A 144 20.18 -12.97 -5.04
CA HIS A 144 20.91 -13.92 -5.87
C HIS A 144 21.99 -13.17 -6.66
N ASP A 145 23.03 -13.86 -7.12
CA ASP A 145 23.86 -13.34 -8.20
C ASP A 145 23.08 -13.53 -9.51
N ILE A 146 22.64 -14.77 -9.75
CA ILE A 146 21.91 -15.17 -10.94
C ILE A 146 20.62 -15.88 -10.51
N TYR A 147 19.48 -15.26 -10.81
CA TYR A 147 18.17 -15.85 -10.56
C TYR A 147 17.57 -16.37 -11.87
N GLN A 148 17.16 -17.64 -11.89
CA GLN A 148 16.58 -18.30 -13.08
C GLN A 148 17.41 -18.12 -14.37
N GLY A 149 18.74 -18.16 -14.23
CA GLY A 149 19.67 -18.02 -15.37
C GLY A 149 19.90 -16.58 -15.84
N THR A 150 19.41 -15.56 -15.14
CA THR A 150 19.59 -14.15 -15.51
C THR A 150 19.93 -13.25 -14.32
N ARG A 151 20.66 -12.16 -14.61
CA ARG A 151 20.91 -11.06 -13.66
C ARG A 151 19.92 -9.89 -13.80
N LEU A 152 18.93 -10.03 -14.69
CA LEU A 152 18.11 -8.91 -15.18
C LEU A 152 16.62 -9.06 -14.88
N ALA A 153 16.21 -10.08 -14.11
CA ALA A 153 14.81 -10.31 -13.76
C ALA A 153 14.66 -10.41 -12.24
N ALA A 154 13.93 -9.46 -11.66
CA ALA A 154 13.39 -9.58 -10.31
C ALA A 154 11.96 -10.12 -10.39
N THR A 155 11.50 -10.82 -9.35
CA THR A 155 10.15 -11.39 -9.33
C THR A 155 9.54 -11.31 -7.95
N THR A 156 8.22 -11.14 -7.91
CA THR A 156 7.43 -11.19 -6.67
C THR A 156 6.33 -12.23 -6.80
N THR A 157 6.31 -13.17 -5.85
CA THR A 157 5.34 -14.26 -5.79
C THR A 157 4.54 -14.18 -4.49
N THR A 158 3.24 -14.43 -4.56
CA THR A 158 2.37 -14.57 -3.39
C THR A 158 1.86 -16.00 -3.32
N ASN A 159 2.11 -16.65 -2.20
CA ASN A 159 1.62 -17.99 -1.92
C ASN A 159 0.30 -17.89 -1.18
N TYR A 160 -0.64 -18.75 -1.55
CA TYR A 160 -1.98 -18.79 -0.98
C TYR A 160 -2.24 -20.14 -0.31
N ARG A 161 -3.01 -20.09 0.76
CA ARG A 161 -3.71 -21.25 1.30
C ARG A 161 -5.20 -20.98 1.21
N TYR A 162 -6.00 -22.02 1.12
CA TYR A 162 -7.45 -21.90 1.07
C TYR A 162 -8.08 -22.63 2.24
N GLY A 163 -9.21 -22.12 2.72
CA GLY A 163 -9.92 -22.71 3.85
C GLY A 163 -11.39 -22.33 3.90
N PHE A 164 -12.19 -23.16 4.54
CA PHE A 164 -13.62 -22.92 4.72
C PHE A 164 -13.89 -22.19 6.03
N GLN A 165 -14.55 -21.04 5.97
CA GLN A 165 -14.93 -20.22 7.11
C GLN A 165 -16.30 -19.58 6.86
N ASN A 166 -17.18 -19.60 7.87
CA ASN A 166 -18.51 -18.98 7.80
C ASN A 166 -19.35 -19.40 6.58
N GLY A 167 -19.32 -20.69 6.23
CA GLY A 167 -20.09 -21.20 5.08
C GLY A 167 -19.50 -20.85 3.71
N ARG A 168 -18.32 -20.24 3.64
CA ARG A 168 -17.64 -19.83 2.41
C ARG A 168 -16.21 -20.34 2.40
N TYR A 169 -15.68 -20.65 1.23
CA TYR A 169 -14.25 -20.88 1.09
C TYR A 169 -13.58 -19.54 0.83
N LEU A 170 -12.46 -19.32 1.50
CA LEU A 170 -11.71 -18.07 1.45
C LEU A 170 -10.26 -18.38 1.12
N LYS A 171 -9.67 -17.50 0.33
CA LYS A 171 -8.25 -17.43 0.06
C LYS A 171 -7.57 -16.66 1.18
N PHE A 172 -6.47 -17.19 1.69
CA PHE A 172 -5.61 -16.52 2.64
C PHE A 172 -4.20 -16.46 2.08
N VAL A 173 -3.54 -15.30 2.22
CA VAL A 173 -2.11 -15.23 1.96
C VAL A 173 -1.40 -16.13 2.98
N ASN A 174 -0.39 -16.87 2.51
CA ASN A 174 0.44 -17.73 3.33
C ASN A 174 1.89 -17.22 3.38
N GLY A 175 2.31 -16.47 2.38
CA GLY A 175 3.61 -15.80 2.36
C GLY A 175 3.80 -15.01 1.07
N ILE A 176 4.69 -14.02 1.12
CA ILE A 176 5.10 -13.22 -0.03
C ILE A 176 6.60 -13.39 -0.16
N LYS A 177 7.07 -13.69 -1.38
CA LYS A 177 8.48 -13.86 -1.69
C LYS A 177 8.87 -12.89 -2.80
N MET A 178 10.01 -12.24 -2.64
CA MET A 178 10.63 -11.43 -3.67
C MET A 178 12.04 -11.98 -3.93
N ASP A 179 12.33 -12.33 -5.17
CA ASP A 179 13.65 -12.80 -5.59
C ASP A 179 14.30 -11.74 -6.49
N PHE A 180 15.51 -11.32 -6.13
CA PHE A 180 16.27 -10.33 -6.88
C PHE A 180 17.67 -10.82 -7.17
N PRO A 181 18.14 -10.73 -8.43
CA PRO A 181 19.55 -10.53 -8.70
C PRO A 181 20.06 -9.25 -8.02
N LEU A 182 21.25 -9.26 -7.45
CA LEU A 182 21.84 -8.12 -6.74
C LEU A 182 21.83 -6.84 -7.60
N ALA A 183 22.25 -6.96 -8.87
CA ALA A 183 22.25 -5.86 -9.85
C ALA A 183 20.87 -5.23 -10.12
N MET A 184 19.78 -5.98 -9.86
CA MET A 184 18.42 -5.46 -9.96
C MET A 184 17.95 -4.87 -8.63
N TYR A 185 18.35 -5.45 -7.50
CA TYR A 185 18.02 -4.93 -6.18
C TYR A 185 18.57 -3.53 -5.94
N GLU A 186 19.78 -3.23 -6.41
CA GLU A 186 20.39 -1.91 -6.25
C GLU A 186 19.58 -0.78 -6.91
N LYS A 187 18.87 -1.10 -7.99
CA LYS A 187 17.98 -0.17 -8.69
C LYS A 187 16.74 0.10 -7.84
N HIS A 188 16.66 1.28 -7.23
CA HIS A 188 15.55 1.66 -6.35
C HIS A 188 14.18 1.55 -7.04
N GLY A 189 14.09 1.91 -8.32
CA GLY A 189 12.88 1.76 -9.10
C GLY A 189 12.39 0.31 -9.22
N VAL A 190 13.30 -0.66 -9.31
CA VAL A 190 12.94 -2.08 -9.39
C VAL A 190 12.43 -2.59 -8.04
N ARG A 191 13.04 -2.15 -6.92
CA ARG A 191 12.50 -2.46 -5.57
C ARG A 191 11.07 -1.96 -5.39
N ALA A 192 10.76 -0.74 -5.87
CA ALA A 192 9.41 -0.19 -5.84
C ALA A 192 8.44 -0.93 -6.76
N HIS A 193 8.89 -1.35 -7.95
CA HIS A 193 8.12 -2.18 -8.87
C HIS A 193 7.69 -3.50 -8.21
N GLU A 194 8.66 -4.26 -7.71
CA GLU A 194 8.40 -5.56 -7.10
C GLU A 194 7.56 -5.43 -5.82
N LEU A 195 7.81 -4.41 -5.01
CA LEU A 195 7.02 -4.17 -3.81
C LEU A 195 5.57 -3.80 -4.16
N THR A 196 5.32 -3.19 -5.32
CA THR A 196 3.95 -2.99 -5.81
C THR A 196 3.23 -4.32 -5.95
N HIS A 197 3.85 -5.30 -6.59
CA HIS A 197 3.29 -6.65 -6.75
C HIS A 197 3.04 -7.34 -5.41
N ALA A 198 3.89 -7.12 -4.40
CA ALA A 198 3.67 -7.65 -3.05
C ALA A 198 2.36 -7.13 -2.42
N PHE A 199 1.95 -5.90 -2.76
CA PHE A 199 0.67 -5.33 -2.32
C PHE A 199 -0.48 -5.80 -3.21
N THR A 200 -0.30 -5.84 -4.53
CA THR A 200 -1.41 -5.97 -5.49
C THR A 200 -1.74 -7.42 -5.88
N ASN A 201 -0.79 -8.36 -5.80
CA ASN A 201 -0.99 -9.74 -6.25
C ASN A 201 -2.16 -10.44 -5.55
N ILE A 202 -2.46 -10.04 -4.30
CA ILE A 202 -3.55 -10.59 -3.49
C ILE A 202 -4.94 -10.45 -4.16
N TYR A 203 -5.09 -9.51 -5.08
CA TYR A 203 -6.34 -9.26 -5.81
C TYR A 203 -6.44 -10.01 -7.14
N PHE A 204 -5.42 -10.77 -7.55
CA PHE A 204 -5.39 -11.45 -8.85
C PHE A 204 -5.74 -10.55 -10.04
N LEU A 205 -5.22 -9.32 -10.04
CA LEU A 205 -5.52 -8.31 -11.05
C LEU A 205 -5.16 -8.80 -12.46
N PRO A 206 -5.83 -8.29 -13.51
CA PRO A 206 -5.36 -8.45 -14.88
C PRO A 206 -3.89 -8.01 -14.99
N VAL A 207 -3.06 -8.81 -15.68
CA VAL A 207 -1.61 -8.60 -15.79
C VAL A 207 -1.27 -7.19 -16.25
N TRP A 208 -1.95 -6.70 -17.29
CA TRP A 208 -1.72 -5.35 -17.79
C TRP A 208 -1.91 -4.27 -16.71
N PHE A 209 -2.89 -4.45 -15.83
CA PHE A 209 -3.13 -3.48 -14.77
C PHE A 209 -2.08 -3.61 -13.67
N SER A 210 -1.73 -4.83 -13.26
CA SER A 210 -0.69 -5.06 -12.24
C SER A 210 0.66 -4.49 -12.67
N GLU A 211 1.10 -4.83 -13.89
CA GLU A 211 2.36 -4.35 -14.45
C GLU A 211 2.31 -2.84 -14.76
N GLY A 212 1.17 -2.34 -15.26
CA GLY A 212 0.96 -0.91 -15.49
C GLY A 212 1.15 -0.09 -14.21
N ILE A 213 0.48 -0.48 -13.12
CA ILE A 213 0.63 0.19 -11.81
C ILE A 213 2.06 0.05 -11.29
N ALA A 214 2.69 -1.12 -11.40
CA ALA A 214 4.07 -1.29 -10.97
C ALA A 214 5.05 -0.38 -11.74
N VAL A 215 4.87 -0.20 -13.06
CA VAL A 215 5.64 0.76 -13.85
C VAL A 215 5.32 2.22 -13.50
N LEU A 216 4.06 2.55 -13.21
CA LEU A 216 3.67 3.87 -12.70
C LEU A 216 4.41 4.19 -11.40
N ILE A 217 4.42 3.27 -10.43
CA ILE A 217 5.13 3.45 -9.17
C ILE A 217 6.64 3.55 -9.40
N GLN A 218 7.20 2.66 -10.21
CA GLN A 218 8.62 2.68 -10.54
C GLN A 218 9.06 4.01 -11.18
N THR A 219 8.30 4.50 -12.16
CA THR A 219 8.70 5.60 -13.03
C THR A 219 8.38 6.94 -12.41
N GLU A 220 7.12 7.14 -12.01
CA GLU A 220 6.65 8.44 -11.55
C GLU A 220 6.92 8.63 -10.05
N TYR A 221 6.55 7.64 -9.24
CA TYR A 221 6.62 7.80 -7.79
C TYR A 221 8.05 7.60 -7.25
N ALA A 222 8.71 6.52 -7.66
CA ALA A 222 10.06 6.19 -7.22
C ALA A 222 11.16 6.91 -8.04
N GLN A 223 10.81 7.58 -9.14
CA GLN A 223 11.78 8.25 -10.03
C GLN A 223 12.89 7.29 -10.52
N GLY A 224 12.49 6.07 -10.85
CA GLY A 224 13.37 4.93 -11.14
C GLY A 224 13.96 4.86 -12.55
N GLY A 225 13.78 5.89 -13.38
CA GLY A 225 14.24 5.95 -14.77
C GLY A 225 13.11 6.25 -15.75
N THR A 226 13.42 6.26 -17.06
CA THR A 226 12.48 6.67 -18.12
C THR A 226 11.82 5.46 -18.77
N HIS A 227 10.65 5.06 -18.28
CA HIS A 227 9.69 4.33 -19.11
C HIS A 227 8.84 5.38 -19.84
N PRO A 228 8.98 5.58 -21.15
CA PRO A 228 8.24 6.63 -21.84
C PRO A 228 6.76 6.25 -21.98
N LYS A 229 5.82 7.19 -21.75
CA LYS A 229 4.42 6.99 -22.12
C LYS A 229 4.26 6.99 -23.65
N PHE A 230 3.20 6.40 -24.18
CA PHE A 230 2.75 6.67 -25.55
C PHE A 230 1.98 7.99 -25.58
N ASP A 231 2.04 8.70 -26.70
CA ASP A 231 1.32 9.97 -26.88
C ASP A 231 -0.17 9.74 -27.14
N SER A 232 -0.56 8.54 -27.60
CA SER A 232 -1.94 8.20 -27.87
C SER A 232 -2.26 6.74 -27.57
N LEU A 233 -3.18 6.50 -26.63
CA LEU A 233 -3.73 5.16 -26.40
C LEU A 233 -4.41 4.59 -27.65
N LYS A 234 -5.09 5.41 -28.45
CA LYS A 234 -5.72 4.95 -29.70
C LYS A 234 -4.69 4.76 -30.82
N GLY A 235 -3.73 5.66 -30.95
CA GLY A 235 -2.70 5.61 -31.99
C GLY A 235 -1.74 4.43 -31.84
N ASP A 236 -1.45 4.02 -30.60
CA ASP A 236 -0.53 2.93 -30.29
C ASP A 236 -1.24 1.62 -29.93
N LEU A 237 -2.56 1.53 -30.10
CA LEU A 237 -3.35 0.33 -29.84
C LEU A 237 -2.88 -0.84 -30.73
N ARG A 238 -2.70 -2.01 -30.12
CA ARG A 238 -2.52 -3.27 -30.86
C ARG A 238 -3.61 -4.24 -30.49
N VAL A 239 -4.16 -4.89 -31.51
CA VAL A 239 -5.19 -5.91 -31.37
C VAL A 239 -4.69 -7.28 -31.83
N ASP A 240 -5.33 -8.35 -31.34
CA ASP A 240 -5.14 -9.72 -31.81
C ASP A 240 -6.00 -10.00 -33.07
N LEU A 241 -5.99 -11.27 -33.52
CA LEU A 241 -6.74 -11.69 -34.70
C LEU A 241 -8.26 -11.61 -34.52
N ASP A 242 -8.75 -11.57 -33.29
CA ASP A 242 -10.16 -11.43 -32.95
C ASP A 242 -10.56 -9.95 -32.74
N GLY A 243 -9.64 -9.01 -33.01
CA GLY A 243 -9.86 -7.57 -32.83
C GLY A 243 -9.79 -7.11 -31.38
N VAL A 244 -9.20 -7.90 -30.48
CA VAL A 244 -9.16 -7.65 -29.03
C VAL A 244 -7.85 -7.03 -28.63
N ASN A 245 -7.87 -6.11 -27.67
CA ASN A 245 -6.65 -5.52 -27.14
C ASN A 245 -5.62 -6.58 -26.72
N GLN A 246 -4.40 -6.49 -27.26
CA GLN A 246 -3.28 -7.40 -27.00
C GLN A 246 -2.86 -7.48 -25.53
N LEU A 247 -3.32 -6.55 -24.69
CA LEU A 247 -3.15 -6.60 -23.23
C LEU A 247 -3.98 -7.71 -22.55
N GLU A 248 -5.13 -8.12 -23.11
CA GLU A 248 -5.99 -9.12 -22.46
C GLU A 248 -5.35 -10.51 -22.44
N ASN A 249 -4.63 -10.85 -23.51
CA ASN A 249 -3.95 -12.13 -23.68
C ASN A 249 -2.52 -12.12 -23.12
N TRP A 250 -2.16 -11.10 -22.32
CA TRP A 250 -0.83 -11.05 -21.70
C TRP A 250 -0.79 -11.91 -20.43
N GLY A 251 0.12 -12.88 -20.41
CA GLY A 251 0.45 -13.76 -19.29
C GLY A 251 1.55 -13.23 -18.36
N GLY A 252 2.20 -12.11 -18.70
CA GLY A 252 3.21 -11.45 -17.86
C GLY A 252 4.62 -11.46 -18.47
N HIS A 253 5.62 -11.12 -17.66
CA HIS A 253 7.02 -11.04 -18.09
C HIS A 253 7.59 -12.37 -18.61
N LEU A 254 7.04 -13.51 -18.19
CA LEU A 254 7.46 -14.85 -18.64
C LEU A 254 7.02 -15.18 -20.07
N ASP A 255 6.11 -14.42 -20.66
CA ASP A 255 5.66 -14.64 -22.05
C ASP A 255 6.71 -14.26 -23.11
N GLY A 256 7.83 -13.62 -22.71
CA GLY A 256 9.07 -13.51 -23.50
C GLY A 256 8.97 -13.02 -24.96
N GLY A 257 7.85 -12.42 -25.35
CA GLY A 257 7.52 -12.19 -26.76
C GLY A 257 7.95 -10.81 -27.29
N PRO A 258 7.93 -10.61 -28.62
CA PRO A 258 8.28 -9.33 -29.25
C PRO A 258 7.37 -8.17 -28.85
N LEU A 259 6.19 -8.46 -28.27
CA LEU A 259 5.24 -7.46 -27.78
C LEU A 259 5.50 -7.02 -26.34
N THR A 260 6.41 -7.66 -25.59
CA THR A 260 6.56 -7.43 -24.14
C THR A 260 6.81 -5.95 -23.82
N GLN A 261 7.74 -5.30 -24.52
CA GLN A 261 8.03 -3.88 -24.33
C GLN A 261 6.83 -2.97 -24.64
N TRP A 262 6.09 -3.27 -25.71
CA TRP A 262 4.86 -2.55 -26.03
C TRP A 262 3.80 -2.75 -24.93
N ARG A 263 3.63 -3.97 -24.42
CA ARG A 263 2.64 -4.29 -23.37
C ARG A 263 2.92 -3.55 -22.07
N TYR A 264 4.18 -3.53 -21.61
CA TYR A 264 4.59 -2.72 -20.46
C TYR A 264 4.30 -1.24 -20.68
N ARG A 265 4.75 -0.70 -21.81
CA ARG A 265 4.60 0.73 -22.13
C ARG A 265 3.14 1.15 -22.27
N TYR A 266 2.33 0.35 -22.95
CA TYR A 266 0.91 0.63 -23.19
C TYR A 266 0.10 0.50 -21.90
N SER A 267 0.39 -0.51 -21.08
CA SER A 267 -0.19 -0.67 -19.74
C SER A 267 0.10 0.52 -18.85
N TYR A 268 1.37 0.96 -18.80
CA TYR A 268 1.80 2.14 -18.06
C TYR A 268 1.08 3.40 -18.55
N THR A 269 1.04 3.62 -19.87
CA THR A 269 0.33 4.78 -20.45
C THR A 269 -1.14 4.79 -20.05
N LEU A 270 -1.81 3.65 -20.12
CA LEU A 270 -3.23 3.51 -19.76
C LEU A 270 -3.47 3.84 -18.29
N VAL A 271 -2.66 3.32 -17.37
CA VAL A 271 -2.84 3.62 -15.95
C VAL A 271 -2.45 5.06 -15.60
N SER A 272 -1.46 5.65 -16.27
CA SER A 272 -1.12 7.06 -16.08
C SER A 272 -2.24 7.97 -16.57
N GLU A 273 -2.84 7.70 -17.72
CA GLU A 273 -3.98 8.45 -18.28
C GLU A 273 -5.15 8.47 -17.29
N LEU A 274 -5.51 7.31 -16.73
CA LEU A 274 -6.60 7.23 -15.76
C LEU A 274 -6.29 8.03 -14.48
N ARG A 275 -5.06 7.95 -13.96
CA ARG A 275 -4.66 8.78 -12.80
C ARG A 275 -4.69 10.27 -13.13
N GLU A 276 -4.20 10.66 -14.29
CA GLU A 276 -4.18 12.05 -14.74
C GLU A 276 -5.62 12.61 -14.85
N ARG A 277 -6.54 11.81 -15.40
CA ARG A 277 -7.95 12.18 -15.55
C ARG A 277 -8.73 12.26 -14.24
N TYR A 278 -8.49 11.35 -13.29
CA TYR A 278 -9.31 11.21 -12.07
C TYR A 278 -8.62 11.62 -10.77
N GLY A 279 -7.35 12.01 -10.83
CA GLY A 279 -6.58 12.55 -9.71
C GLY A 279 -5.65 11.55 -9.02
N ASN A 280 -4.75 12.08 -8.18
CA ASN A 280 -3.71 11.30 -7.50
C ASN A 280 -4.23 10.22 -6.55
N ASP A 281 -5.43 10.38 -6.01
CA ASP A 281 -6.05 9.43 -5.09
C ASP A 281 -6.90 8.35 -5.78
N PHE A 282 -6.98 8.38 -7.12
CA PHE A 282 -7.83 7.49 -7.90
C PHE A 282 -7.58 6.01 -7.57
N TYR A 283 -6.33 5.56 -7.62
CA TYR A 283 -6.01 4.16 -7.32
C TYR A 283 -6.21 3.77 -5.87
N ILE A 284 -6.06 4.72 -4.94
CA ILE A 284 -6.36 4.48 -3.52
C ILE A 284 -7.83 4.10 -3.38
N LYS A 285 -8.73 4.89 -3.99
CA LYS A 285 -10.17 4.63 -4.01
C LYS A 285 -10.50 3.28 -4.64
N VAL A 286 -9.82 2.92 -5.74
CA VAL A 286 -10.01 1.62 -6.42
C VAL A 286 -9.71 0.46 -5.46
N PHE A 287 -8.55 0.49 -4.78
CA PHE A 287 -8.17 -0.57 -3.84
C PHE A 287 -9.04 -0.59 -2.58
N GLU A 288 -9.44 0.59 -2.05
CA GLU A 288 -10.39 0.68 -0.93
C GLU A 288 -11.75 0.02 -1.27
N LEU A 289 -12.24 0.18 -2.50
CA LEU A 289 -13.47 -0.47 -2.96
C LEU A 289 -13.31 -2.01 -3.08
N MET A 290 -12.16 -2.47 -3.59
CA MET A 290 -11.86 -3.91 -3.66
C MET A 290 -11.71 -4.54 -2.27
N GLU A 291 -11.12 -3.80 -1.33
CA GLU A 291 -10.95 -4.20 0.06
C GLU A 291 -12.31 -4.27 0.77
N ALA A 292 -13.18 -3.27 0.57
CA ALA A 292 -14.54 -3.26 1.13
C ALA A 292 -15.39 -4.47 0.68
N ASP A 293 -15.13 -4.99 -0.52
CA ASP A 293 -15.77 -6.19 -1.04
C ASP A 293 -15.03 -7.49 -0.67
N ALA A 294 -13.92 -7.37 0.08
CA ALA A 294 -13.03 -8.44 0.52
C ALA A 294 -12.52 -9.31 -0.64
N LEU A 295 -12.24 -8.71 -1.80
CA LEU A 295 -11.81 -9.47 -2.98
C LEU A 295 -10.49 -10.21 -2.76
N HIS A 296 -9.60 -9.66 -1.92
CA HIS A 296 -8.34 -10.30 -1.54
C HIS A 296 -8.55 -11.70 -0.91
N GLN A 297 -9.72 -11.95 -0.31
CA GLN A 297 -10.13 -13.24 0.24
C GLN A 297 -11.10 -14.00 -0.65
N ARG A 298 -12.08 -13.31 -1.24
CA ARG A 298 -13.21 -13.96 -1.94
C ARG A 298 -12.88 -14.40 -3.35
N LEU A 299 -11.95 -13.73 -4.03
CA LEU A 299 -11.59 -14.06 -5.40
C LEU A 299 -10.50 -15.15 -5.44
N GLU A 300 -10.87 -16.37 -5.84
CA GLU A 300 -9.97 -17.54 -5.87
C GLU A 300 -9.19 -17.69 -7.21
N GLY A 301 -9.41 -16.82 -8.20
CA GLY A 301 -8.71 -16.88 -9.49
C GLY A 301 -8.53 -15.53 -10.18
N LYS A 302 -7.99 -15.53 -11.41
CA LYS A 302 -7.73 -14.32 -12.20
C LYS A 302 -8.97 -13.42 -12.27
N MET A 303 -8.83 -12.17 -11.83
CA MET A 303 -9.87 -11.16 -11.94
C MET A 303 -10.17 -10.89 -13.42
N ARG A 304 -11.45 -10.93 -13.78
CA ARG A 304 -11.90 -10.54 -15.13
C ARG A 304 -11.72 -9.04 -15.33
N THR A 305 -11.33 -8.60 -16.53
CA THR A 305 -11.20 -7.17 -16.85
C THR A 305 -12.47 -6.38 -16.53
N SER A 306 -13.66 -6.94 -16.80
CA SER A 306 -14.93 -6.28 -16.45
C SER A 306 -15.10 -6.02 -14.94
N PHE A 307 -14.53 -6.87 -14.06
CA PHE A 307 -14.58 -6.63 -12.61
C PHE A 307 -13.70 -5.43 -12.26
N LEU A 308 -12.48 -5.40 -12.79
CA LEU A 308 -11.57 -4.26 -12.59
C LEU A 308 -12.21 -2.96 -13.10
N VAL A 309 -12.79 -2.97 -14.31
CA VAL A 309 -13.44 -1.79 -14.89
C VAL A 309 -14.60 -1.30 -14.02
N TYR A 310 -15.38 -2.19 -13.41
CA TYR A 310 -16.40 -1.79 -12.44
C TYR A 310 -15.79 -0.97 -11.28
N TYR A 311 -14.70 -1.44 -10.66
CA TYR A 311 -14.05 -0.71 -9.57
C TYR A 311 -13.43 0.62 -10.02
N LEU A 312 -12.83 0.64 -11.22
CA LEU A 312 -12.33 1.88 -11.83
C LEU A 312 -13.46 2.89 -12.07
N SER A 313 -14.61 2.45 -12.58
CA SER A 313 -15.79 3.31 -12.80
C SER A 313 -16.35 3.86 -11.49
N LYS A 314 -16.42 3.03 -10.44
CA LYS A 314 -16.86 3.48 -9.12
C LYS A 314 -15.91 4.51 -8.51
N ALA A 315 -14.60 4.32 -8.66
CA ALA A 315 -13.61 5.30 -8.20
C ALA A 315 -13.64 6.61 -9.02
N ALA A 316 -13.93 6.52 -10.32
CA ALA A 316 -14.02 7.66 -11.24
C ALA A 316 -15.31 8.49 -11.06
N GLY A 317 -16.37 7.87 -10.55
CA GLY A 317 -17.69 8.47 -10.48
C GLY A 317 -18.44 8.46 -11.82
N GLU A 318 -17.94 7.76 -12.84
CA GLU A 318 -18.55 7.63 -14.16
C GLU A 318 -18.32 6.24 -14.77
N ASP A 319 -19.14 5.85 -15.76
CA ASP A 319 -18.99 4.57 -16.45
C ASP A 319 -17.79 4.61 -17.42
N LEU A 320 -16.82 3.71 -17.21
CA LEU A 320 -15.62 3.59 -18.03
C LEU A 320 -15.71 2.49 -19.07
N VAL A 321 -16.81 1.72 -19.11
CA VAL A 321 -17.00 0.69 -20.14
C VAL A 321 -16.85 1.26 -21.55
N PRO A 322 -17.41 2.44 -21.91
CA PRO A 322 -17.18 3.03 -23.23
C PRO A 322 -15.71 3.29 -23.52
N PHE A 323 -14.97 3.88 -22.56
CA PHE A 323 -13.54 4.15 -22.69
C PHE A 323 -12.73 2.88 -22.98
N PHE A 324 -12.97 1.80 -22.22
CA PHE A 324 -12.29 0.52 -22.45
C PHE A 324 -12.74 -0.19 -23.74
N THR A 325 -14.00 -0.03 -24.14
CA THR A 325 -14.51 -0.56 -25.42
C THR A 325 -13.86 0.11 -26.62
N GLU A 326 -13.64 1.43 -26.56
CA GLU A 326 -12.88 2.15 -27.60
C GLU A 326 -11.44 1.65 -27.73
N LEU A 327 -10.85 1.18 -26.63
CA LEU A 327 -9.53 0.54 -26.59
C LEU A 327 -9.60 -0.97 -26.90
N GLN A 328 -10.72 -1.47 -27.40
CA GLN A 328 -10.94 -2.86 -27.82
C GLN A 328 -10.77 -3.90 -26.70
N PHE A 329 -11.02 -3.54 -25.44
CA PHE A 329 -11.16 -4.51 -24.36
C PHE A 329 -12.54 -5.19 -24.41
N LYS A 330 -12.59 -6.48 -24.10
CA LYS A 330 -13.83 -7.25 -23.89
C LYS A 330 -14.38 -6.94 -22.50
N VAL A 331 -15.07 -5.81 -22.40
CA VAL A 331 -15.69 -5.35 -21.16
C VAL A 331 -17.19 -5.22 -21.31
N ARG A 332 -17.90 -5.41 -20.19
CA ARG A 332 -19.34 -5.14 -20.09
C ARG A 332 -19.64 -4.47 -18.76
N SER A 333 -20.74 -3.72 -18.73
CA SER A 333 -21.25 -3.16 -17.48
C SER A 333 -21.67 -4.28 -16.53
N LEU A 334 -21.35 -4.12 -15.25
CA LEU A 334 -21.67 -5.05 -14.18
C LEU A 334 -22.17 -4.28 -12.97
N THR A 335 -23.06 -4.90 -12.21
CA THR A 335 -23.39 -4.47 -10.85
C THR A 335 -22.48 -5.15 -9.84
N LYS A 336 -22.48 -4.67 -8.59
CA LYS A 336 -21.77 -5.34 -7.48
C LYS A 336 -22.29 -6.76 -7.31
N GLU A 337 -23.61 -6.93 -7.40
CA GLU A 337 -24.30 -8.20 -7.27
C GLU A 337 -23.86 -9.18 -8.36
N ASP A 338 -23.71 -8.72 -9.60
CA ASP A 338 -23.20 -9.55 -10.70
C ASP A 338 -21.78 -10.06 -10.45
N ILE A 339 -20.90 -9.21 -9.90
CA ILE A 339 -19.52 -9.56 -9.57
C ILE A 339 -19.50 -10.61 -8.46
N LEU A 340 -20.19 -10.36 -7.36
CA LEU A 340 -20.22 -11.27 -6.21
C LEU A 340 -20.81 -12.64 -6.59
N LYS A 341 -21.87 -12.65 -7.38
CA LYS A 341 -22.48 -13.89 -7.90
C LYS A 341 -21.49 -14.66 -8.79
N GLN A 342 -20.81 -13.98 -9.71
CA GLN A 342 -19.83 -14.63 -10.58
C GLN A 342 -18.62 -15.16 -9.81
N ILE A 343 -18.18 -14.49 -8.74
CA ILE A 343 -17.14 -15.00 -7.84
C ILE A 343 -17.61 -16.31 -7.18
N ASP A 344 -18.82 -16.32 -6.62
CA ASP A 344 -19.36 -17.52 -5.97
C ASP A 344 -19.49 -18.69 -6.97
N GLU A 345 -19.87 -18.42 -8.22
CA GLU A 345 -19.92 -19.40 -9.33
C GLU A 345 -18.52 -19.91 -9.71
N MET A 346 -17.55 -19.01 -9.90
CA MET A 346 -16.16 -19.35 -10.25
C MET A 346 -15.53 -20.25 -9.17
N ASN A 347 -15.70 -19.87 -7.91
CA ASN A 347 -15.17 -20.62 -6.78
C ASN A 347 -15.83 -22.01 -6.66
N SER A 348 -17.11 -22.13 -7.04
CA SER A 348 -17.81 -23.42 -7.08
C SER A 348 -17.28 -24.34 -8.19
N GLN A 349 -16.82 -23.79 -9.32
CA GLN A 349 -16.29 -24.55 -10.45
C GLN A 349 -14.87 -25.06 -10.20
N ILE A 350 -13.99 -24.23 -9.62
CA ILE A 350 -12.62 -24.62 -9.25
C ILE A 350 -12.64 -25.86 -8.34
N ARG A 351 -13.61 -25.92 -7.43
CA ARG A 351 -13.77 -27.04 -6.49
C ARG A 351 -14.28 -28.34 -7.11
N ARG A 352 -14.78 -28.32 -8.35
CA ARG A 352 -15.25 -29.53 -9.05
C ARG A 352 -14.17 -30.14 -9.94
N GLN A 353 -13.01 -29.51 -10.07
CA GLN A 353 -11.87 -30.08 -10.78
C GLN A 353 -11.07 -30.94 -9.78
N PRO A 354 -10.85 -32.24 -10.08
CA PRO A 354 -10.25 -33.20 -9.16
C PRO A 354 -8.78 -32.92 -8.84
#